data_AF-A0A9L0I8U6-F1
#
_entry.id   AF-A0A9L0I8U6-F1
#
_cell.length_a   1.000
_cell.length_b   1.000
_cell.length_c   1.000
_cell.angle_alpha   90.00
_cell.angle_beta   90.00
_cell.angle_gamma   90.00
#
_symmetry.space_group_name_H-M   'P 1'
#
loop_
_entity.id
_entity.type
_entity.pdbx_description
1 polymer ?
#
loop_
_entity_poly.entity_id
_entity_poly.type
_entity_poly.pdbx_seq_one_letter_code
_entity_poly.pdbx_strand_id
1 'polypeptide(L)'
;MLWALALLLAFLAPATQVYSNLEGPPISVTKRARSSVVITCDIKQSSDYVHWYRYQEGTAPQRLLYYQFSSAKFVVDSGISSEKYHAFEDTGRTCKLFIKILEERDSAVYYCAAWER
;
A
#
# COMPACT_ATOMS: atom_id res chain seq x y z
N MET A 1 50.77 1.18 8.00
CA MET A 1 49.70 0.79 8.94
C MET A 1 48.46 1.70 8.90
N LEU A 2 48.58 3.01 8.61
CA LEU A 2 47.40 3.91 8.48
C LEU A 2 46.60 3.76 7.17
N TRP A 3 47.19 3.18 6.11
CA TRP A 3 46.52 3.08 4.81
C TRP A 3 45.37 2.06 4.80
N ALA A 4 45.46 0.99 5.60
CA ALA A 4 44.39 -0.01 5.71
C ALA A 4 43.12 0.55 6.39
N LEU A 5 43.28 1.50 7.33
CA LEU A 5 42.15 2.16 8.01
C LEU A 5 41.35 3.07 7.07
N ALA A 6 42.01 3.70 6.09
CA ALA A 6 41.34 4.55 5.10
C ALA A 6 40.44 3.75 4.14
N LEU A 7 40.84 2.51 3.81
CA LEU A 7 40.03 1.63 2.96
C LEU A 7 38.79 1.08 3.69
N LEU A 8 38.88 0.83 5.01
CA LEU A 8 37.73 0.36 5.79
C LEU A 8 36.62 1.42 5.91
N LEU A 9 36.98 2.71 5.95
CA LEU A 9 36.02 3.83 6.02
C LEU A 9 35.25 4.05 4.72
N ALA A 10 35.78 3.61 3.57
CA ALA A 10 35.11 3.73 2.27
C ALA A 10 33.94 2.75 2.08
N PHE A 11 33.87 1.67 2.89
CA PHE A 11 32.80 0.67 2.81
C PHE A 11 31.57 0.99 3.67
N LEU A 12 31.65 2.03 4.52
CA LEU A 12 30.51 2.55 5.29
C LEU A 12 29.86 3.71 4.54
N ALA A 13 29.52 3.52 3.27
CA ALA A 13 28.51 4.38 2.66
C ALA A 13 27.17 3.94 3.27
N PRO A 14 26.50 4.76 4.11
CA PRO A 14 25.14 4.44 4.51
C PRO A 14 24.32 4.38 3.22
N ALA A 15 23.83 3.18 2.87
CA ALA A 15 22.80 3.07 1.86
C ALA A 15 21.64 3.92 2.36
N THR A 16 21.44 5.09 1.75
CA THR A 16 20.27 5.93 2.00
C THR A 16 19.05 5.16 1.52
N GLN A 17 18.46 4.36 2.40
CA GLN A 17 17.15 3.79 2.18
C GLN A 17 16.16 4.96 2.18
N VAL A 18 15.73 5.36 0.98
CA VAL A 18 14.63 6.31 0.84
C VAL A 18 13.36 5.53 1.18
N TYR A 19 12.95 5.60 2.44
CA TYR A 19 11.62 5.16 2.85
C TYR A 19 10.66 6.33 2.57
N SER A 20 9.75 6.18 1.62
CA SER A 20 8.62 7.09 1.50
C SER A 20 7.70 6.83 2.70
N ASN A 21 7.80 7.68 3.72
CA ASN A 21 6.89 7.64 4.86
C ASN A 21 5.45 7.87 4.39
N LEU A 22 4.47 7.26 5.08
CA LEU A 22 3.07 7.61 4.92
C LEU A 22 2.91 9.09 5.32
N GLU A 23 2.83 9.99 4.34
CA GLU A 23 2.74 11.42 4.59
C GLU A 23 1.30 11.81 4.92
N GLY A 24 0.96 11.80 6.22
CA GLY A 24 -0.31 12.31 6.74
C GLY A 24 -0.71 11.66 8.06
N PRO A 25 -1.62 12.28 8.83
CA PRO A 25 -2.22 11.63 9.99
C PRO A 25 -3.00 10.39 9.52
N PRO A 26 -2.96 9.28 10.27
CA PRO A 26 -3.73 8.09 9.93
C PRO A 26 -5.22 8.43 9.90
N ILE A 27 -5.87 8.15 8.78
CA ILE A 27 -7.31 8.34 8.63
C ILE A 27 -8.00 7.19 9.36
N SER A 28 -8.75 7.53 10.42
CA SER A 28 -9.59 6.56 11.13
C SER A 28 -11.02 6.62 10.59
N VAL A 29 -11.52 5.48 10.14
CA VAL A 29 -12.88 5.35 9.59
C VAL A 29 -13.61 4.22 10.30
N THR A 30 -14.73 4.55 10.94
CA THR A 30 -15.63 3.56 11.54
C THR A 30 -16.90 3.44 10.71
N LYS A 31 -17.28 2.21 10.36
CA LYS A 31 -18.50 1.90 9.60
C LYS A 31 -19.28 0.77 10.25
N ARG A 32 -20.58 0.71 9.98
CA ARG A 32 -21.45 -0.37 10.50
C ARG A 32 -21.17 -1.69 9.78
N ALA A 33 -21.36 -2.80 10.47
CA ALA A 33 -21.36 -4.11 9.83
C ALA A 33 -22.37 -4.17 8.67
N ARG A 34 -22.09 -5.00 7.66
CA ARG A 34 -22.84 -5.15 6.40
C ARG A 34 -22.90 -3.91 5.50
N SER A 35 -22.33 -2.77 5.90
CA SER A 35 -22.15 -1.62 5.01
C SER A 35 -20.89 -1.77 4.13
N SER A 36 -20.52 -0.73 3.39
CA SER A 36 -19.30 -0.68 2.58
C SER A 36 -18.44 0.54 2.94
N VAL A 37 -17.17 0.50 2.56
CA VAL A 37 -16.23 1.62 2.72
C VAL A 37 -15.39 1.79 1.46
N VAL A 38 -15.07 3.05 1.19
CA VAL A 38 -14.07 3.46 0.19
C VAL A 38 -12.90 4.06 0.96
N ILE A 39 -11.69 3.55 0.71
CA ILE A 39 -10.44 4.07 1.23
C ILE A 39 -9.70 4.71 0.06
N THR A 40 -9.33 5.98 0.20
CA THR A 40 -8.64 6.73 -0.85
C THR A 40 -7.13 6.71 -0.61
N CYS A 41 -6.37 6.46 -1.67
CA CYS A 41 -4.93 6.60 -1.71
C CYS A 41 -4.56 7.72 -2.68
N ASP A 42 -3.99 8.80 -2.14
CA ASP A 42 -3.44 9.90 -2.94
C ASP A 42 -1.99 9.58 -3.34
N ILE A 43 -1.73 9.61 -4.64
CA ILE A 43 -0.43 9.27 -5.23
C ILE A 43 0.23 10.56 -5.69
N LYS A 44 1.37 10.89 -5.08
CA LYS A 44 2.06 12.16 -5.36
C LYS A 44 2.68 12.20 -6.76
N GLN A 45 3.16 11.04 -7.22
CA GLN A 45 3.87 10.87 -8.49
C GLN A 45 3.10 9.94 -9.42
N SER A 46 3.38 10.01 -10.72
CA SER A 46 2.85 9.00 -11.65
C SER A 46 3.39 7.63 -11.23
N SER A 47 2.59 6.58 -11.34
CA SER A 47 3.04 5.22 -11.03
C SER A 47 2.28 4.22 -11.89
N ASP A 48 2.91 3.09 -12.20
CA ASP A 48 2.30 2.05 -13.03
C ASP A 48 1.26 1.25 -12.24
N TYR A 49 1.52 1.09 -10.94
CA TYR A 49 0.72 0.28 -10.04
C TYR A 49 0.45 0.97 -8.71
N VAL A 50 -0.70 0.62 -8.12
CA VAL A 50 -0.96 0.80 -6.68
C VAL A 50 -1.27 -0.54 -6.07
N HIS A 51 -0.49 -0.92 -5.07
CA HIS A 51 -0.72 -2.11 -4.26
C HIS A 51 -1.49 -1.74 -3.00
N TRP A 52 -2.47 -2.57 -2.64
CA TRP A 52 -3.25 -2.41 -1.41
C TRP A 52 -2.94 -3.53 -0.43
N TYR A 53 -2.65 -3.14 0.81
CA TYR A 53 -2.30 -4.05 1.90
C TYR A 53 -3.26 -3.89 3.07
N ARG A 54 -3.48 -5.00 3.77
CA ARG A 54 -4.16 -5.05 5.07
C ARG A 54 -3.14 -5.46 6.13
N TYR A 55 -3.10 -4.71 7.21
CA TYR A 55 -2.29 -4.99 8.39
C TYR A 55 -3.18 -5.15 9.62
N GLN A 56 -3.06 -6.30 10.27
CA GLN A 56 -3.67 -6.58 11.58
C GLN A 56 -2.55 -6.73 12.60
N GLU A 57 -2.78 -6.25 13.82
CA GLU A 57 -1.78 -6.29 14.88
C GLU A 57 -1.31 -7.75 15.11
N GLY A 58 0.01 -7.93 15.24
CA GLY A 58 0.62 -9.25 15.38
C GLY A 58 0.75 -10.06 14.09
N THR A 59 0.40 -9.49 12.92
CA THR A 59 0.56 -10.16 11.62
C THR A 59 1.46 -9.37 10.67
N ALA A 60 2.04 -10.05 9.68
CA ALA A 60 2.69 -9.36 8.58
C ALA A 60 1.64 -8.70 7.66
N PRO A 61 1.91 -7.53 7.06
CA PRO A 61 1.03 -6.93 6.06
C PRO A 61 0.73 -7.92 4.91
N GLN A 62 -0.55 -8.17 4.67
CA GLN A 62 -1.02 -9.01 3.58
C GLN A 62 -1.44 -8.13 2.40
N ARG A 63 -0.86 -8.36 1.22
CA ARG A 63 -1.33 -7.70 0.00
C ARG A 63 -2.68 -8.29 -0.41
N LEU A 64 -3.65 -7.42 -0.66
CA LEU A 64 -5.00 -7.80 -1.07
C LEU A 64 -5.11 -7.86 -2.59
N LEU A 65 -4.63 -6.81 -3.25
CA LEU A 65 -4.72 -6.62 -4.68
C LEU A 65 -3.73 -5.56 -5.15
N TYR A 66 -3.59 -5.43 -6.46
CA TYR A 66 -3.00 -4.25 -7.08
C TYR A 66 -3.88 -3.73 -8.20
N TYR A 67 -3.81 -2.42 -8.43
CA TYR A 67 -4.41 -1.74 -9.58
C TYR A 67 -3.32 -1.37 -10.58
N GLN A 68 -3.54 -1.61 -11.87
CA GLN A 68 -2.65 -1.26 -12.96
C GLN A 68 -3.28 -0.15 -13.81
N PHE A 69 -2.67 1.03 -13.79
CA PHE A 69 -3.20 2.22 -14.46
C PHE A 69 -3.28 2.04 -15.98
N SER A 70 -2.24 1.50 -16.61
CA SER A 70 -2.17 1.35 -18.07
C SER A 70 -3.31 0.51 -18.68
N SER A 71 -3.87 -0.42 -17.90
CA SER A 71 -4.95 -1.30 -18.35
C SER A 71 -6.29 -1.04 -17.67
N ALA A 72 -6.34 -0.08 -16.74
CA ALA A 72 -7.49 0.20 -15.88
C ALA A 72 -8.10 -1.06 -15.21
N LYS A 73 -7.24 -1.96 -14.70
CA LYS A 73 -7.66 -3.24 -14.10
C LYS A 73 -7.03 -3.43 -12.73
N PHE A 74 -7.78 -4.08 -11.84
CA PHE A 74 -7.22 -4.62 -10.61
C PHE A 74 -7.07 -6.14 -10.69
N VAL A 75 -6.10 -6.67 -9.96
CA VAL A 75 -5.84 -8.10 -9.80
C VAL A 75 -5.76 -8.39 -8.32
N VAL A 76 -6.59 -9.32 -7.85
CA VAL A 76 -6.55 -9.80 -6.46
C VAL A 76 -5.48 -10.86 -6.29
N ASP A 77 -4.84 -10.88 -5.12
CA ASP A 77 -3.89 -11.93 -4.77
C ASP A 77 -4.63 -13.23 -4.43
N SER A 78 -3.90 -14.36 -4.46
CA SER A 78 -4.46 -15.67 -4.18
C SER A 78 -5.07 -15.73 -2.77
N GLY A 79 -6.25 -16.33 -2.65
CA GLY A 79 -7.01 -16.40 -1.40
C GLY A 79 -7.78 -15.13 -1.03
N ILE A 80 -7.70 -14.07 -1.86
CA ILE A 80 -8.47 -12.84 -1.68
C ILE A 80 -9.72 -12.87 -2.58
N SER A 81 -10.87 -12.54 -2.01
CA SER A 81 -12.14 -12.50 -2.76
C SER A 81 -12.22 -11.23 -3.62
N SER A 82 -12.31 -11.43 -4.94
CA SER A 82 -12.62 -10.37 -5.91
C SER A 82 -14.05 -9.84 -5.79
N GLU A 83 -14.95 -10.55 -5.11
CA GLU A 83 -16.29 -10.03 -4.81
C GLU A 83 -16.24 -9.01 -3.67
N LYS A 84 -15.33 -9.21 -2.71
CA LYS A 84 -15.16 -8.39 -1.49
C LYS A 84 -14.38 -7.10 -1.74
N TYR A 85 -13.22 -7.20 -2.38
CA TYR A 85 -12.26 -6.11 -2.55
C TYR A 85 -12.16 -5.70 -4.02
N HIS A 86 -12.29 -4.40 -4.28
CA HIS A 86 -12.21 -3.81 -5.62
C HIS A 86 -11.31 -2.58 -5.56
N ALA A 87 -10.48 -2.37 -6.59
CA ALA A 87 -9.75 -1.12 -6.74
C ALA A 87 -10.08 -0.44 -8.06
N PHE A 88 -10.17 0.89 -8.00
CA PHE A 88 -10.42 1.72 -9.16
C PHE A 88 -9.73 3.07 -9.02
N GLU A 89 -9.37 3.65 -10.15
CA GLU A 89 -8.92 5.03 -10.26
C GLU A 89 -10.12 5.98 -10.22
N ASP A 90 -9.95 7.16 -9.64
CA ASP A 90 -10.97 8.23 -9.65
C ASP A 90 -10.45 9.47 -10.38
N THR A 91 -9.27 9.93 -10.01
CA THR A 91 -8.50 10.95 -10.73
C THR A 91 -7.12 10.38 -11.05
N GLY A 92 -6.41 10.96 -12.03
CA GLY A 92 -5.05 10.55 -12.45
C GLY A 92 -3.98 10.47 -11.35
N ARG A 93 -4.33 10.82 -10.10
CA ARG A 93 -3.46 10.81 -8.92
C ARG A 93 -4.11 10.11 -7.73
N THR A 94 -5.23 9.42 -7.90
CA THR A 94 -5.94 8.75 -6.81
C THR A 94 -6.37 7.35 -7.19
N CYS A 95 -6.04 6.40 -6.32
CA CYS A 95 -6.55 5.03 -6.38
C CYS A 95 -7.44 4.81 -5.16
N LYS A 96 -8.58 4.16 -5.35
CA LYS A 96 -9.56 3.88 -4.30
C LYS A 96 -9.67 2.37 -4.09
N LEU A 97 -9.68 1.94 -2.83
CA LEU A 97 -10.04 0.58 -2.43
C LEU A 97 -11.47 0.59 -1.92
N PHE A 98 -12.32 -0.23 -2.53
CA PHE A 98 -13.69 -0.46 -2.09
C PHE A 98 -13.83 -1.84 -1.47
N ILE A 99 -14.38 -1.86 -0.25
CA ILE A 99 -14.60 -3.06 0.54
C ILE A 99 -16.11 -3.23 0.74
N LYS A 100 -16.66 -4.33 0.22
CA LYS A 100 -18.09 -4.66 0.31
C LYS A 100 -18.42 -5.40 1.61
N ILE A 101 -19.66 -5.27 2.07
CA ILE A 101 -20.28 -6.09 3.15
C ILE A 101 -19.34 -6.25 4.34
N LEU A 102 -19.06 -5.16 5.06
CA LEU A 102 -18.09 -5.14 6.15
C LEU A 102 -18.44 -6.12 7.27
N GLU A 103 -17.40 -6.77 7.79
CA GLU A 103 -17.44 -7.71 8.91
C GLU A 103 -16.35 -7.32 9.91
N GLU A 104 -16.44 -7.83 11.14
CA GLU A 104 -15.50 -7.47 12.22
C GLU A 104 -14.04 -7.73 11.82
N ARG A 105 -13.79 -8.83 11.10
CA ARG A 105 -12.47 -9.19 10.55
C ARG A 105 -11.89 -8.21 9.53
N ASP A 106 -12.69 -7.29 8.99
CA ASP A 106 -12.21 -6.22 8.12
C ASP A 106 -11.60 -5.05 8.91
N SER A 107 -11.75 -5.04 10.24
CA SER A 107 -11.10 -4.06 11.11
C SER A 107 -9.59 -4.28 11.08
N ALA A 108 -8.89 -3.32 10.46
CA ALA A 108 -7.46 -3.40 10.19
C ALA A 108 -6.94 -2.00 9.80
N VAL A 109 -5.62 -1.86 9.77
CA VAL A 109 -4.98 -0.74 9.07
C VAL A 109 -4.82 -1.12 7.61
N TYR A 110 -5.20 -0.23 6.71
CA TYR A 110 -5.04 -0.43 5.27
C TYR A 110 -3.97 0.51 4.74
N TYR A 111 -3.01 -0.04 4.02
CA TYR A 111 -1.92 0.72 3.39
C TYR A 111 -2.03 0.63 1.88
N CYS A 112 -1.67 1.72 1.21
CA CYS A 112 -1.39 1.70 -0.22
C CYS A 112 0.09 1.97 -0.48
N ALA A 113 0.62 1.41 -1.56
CA ALA A 113 1.96 1.68 -2.03
C ALA A 113 1.96 1.83 -3.54
N ALA A 114 2.55 2.92 -4.02
CA ALA A 114 2.74 3.16 -5.44
C ALA A 114 4.01 2.46 -5.92
N TRP A 115 3.98 1.90 -7.13
CA TRP A 115 5.11 1.16 -7.70
C TRP A 115 5.26 1.45 -9.20
N GLU A 116 6.51 1.64 -9.62
CA GLU A 116 6.93 1.81 -11.02
C GLU A 116 7.63 0.54 -11.51
N ARG A 117 7.40 0.15 -12.76
CA ARG A 117 8.03 -1.05 -13.33
C ARG A 117 9.48 -0.85 -13.75
#